data_AF-A0A8T4VVU1-F1
#
_entry.id   AF-A0A8T4VVU1-F1
#
_cell.length_a   1.000
_cell.length_b   1.000
_cell.length_c   1.000
_cell.angle_alpha   90.00
_cell.angle_beta   90.00
_cell.angle_gamma   90.00
#
_symmetry.space_group_name_H-M   'P 1'
#
loop_
_entity.id
_entity.type
_entity.pdbx_description
1 polymer ?
#
loop_
_entity_poly.entity_id
_entity_poly.type
_entity_poly.pdbx_seq_one_letter_code
_entity_poly.pdbx_strand_id
1 'polypeptide(L)'
;MKKRIISRILLLLVIFSLCIPSIAIPSYQNQTMESYPEIQPKIESNGLENGWYFLPSYQNYAPSGLPDFDQRQNSTWKRGFIWSFCGPVALANIFWWFDSKYEDEHGFPGDGKDDYPLVSNYNTYSDPLPGPAYDDHNFNNVNDLSTAWSHKPGSGELIEQLATYVDIYWHKIPFLTISGTDRYQLANGARKWIKDAGLENAYKIETIAQPSFSLIADRVQKNQGVILQGGYYIPRLPKIVSLISGHFFAVAGVHPDGYIAISDSLYDIANETDNYTLHNDPQYVSHDIFKISDDPPYPKLAKWWIPSFQRYRRVLIRSAIIISEKNEEID
;
A
#
# COMPACT_ATOMS: atom_id res chain seq x y z
N MET A 1 9.35 35.49 -30.06
CA MET A 1 8.73 35.53 -28.72
C MET A 1 8.93 34.26 -27.88
N LYS A 2 8.74 33.03 -28.42
CA LYS A 2 8.89 31.76 -27.66
C LYS A 2 10.26 31.50 -27.00
N LYS A 3 11.39 31.82 -27.68
CA LYS A 3 12.75 31.60 -27.12
C LYS A 3 13.08 32.48 -25.90
N ARG A 4 12.49 33.69 -25.81
CA ARG A 4 12.73 34.61 -24.69
C ARG A 4 11.95 34.23 -23.42
N ILE A 5 10.82 33.54 -23.56
CA ILE A 5 10.03 33.05 -22.42
C ILE A 5 10.70 31.81 -21.80
N ILE A 6 11.19 30.89 -22.63
CA ILE A 6 11.90 29.69 -22.17
C ILE A 6 13.21 30.05 -21.45
N SER A 7 13.96 31.03 -21.97
CA SER A 7 15.20 31.51 -21.33
C SER A 7 14.96 32.18 -19.97
N ARG A 8 13.81 32.86 -19.78
CA ARG A 8 13.46 33.47 -18.48
C ARG A 8 13.01 32.42 -17.44
N ILE A 9 12.35 31.35 -17.86
CA ILE A 9 11.99 30.22 -16.97
C ILE A 9 13.24 29.42 -16.56
N LEU A 10 14.18 29.21 -17.50
CA LEU A 10 15.45 28.53 -17.21
C LEU A 10 16.32 29.33 -16.23
N LEU A 11 16.36 30.66 -16.38
CA LEU A 11 17.10 31.54 -15.47
C LEU A 11 16.48 31.56 -14.07
N LEU A 12 15.14 31.53 -13.96
CA LEU A 12 14.45 31.41 -12.67
C LEU A 12 14.73 30.08 -11.97
N LEU A 13 14.81 28.96 -12.71
CA LEU A 13 15.14 27.63 -12.15
C LEU A 13 16.62 27.52 -11.72
N VAL A 14 17.54 28.13 -12.48
CA VAL A 14 18.97 28.15 -12.13
C VAL A 14 19.25 29.07 -10.93
N ILE A 15 18.56 30.21 -10.83
CA ILE A 15 18.62 31.07 -9.63
C ILE A 15 17.97 30.37 -8.42
N PHE A 16 16.90 29.58 -8.62
CA PHE A 16 16.32 28.76 -7.55
C PHE A 16 17.25 27.62 -7.10
N SER A 17 18.16 27.15 -7.96
CA SER A 17 19.18 26.14 -7.61
C SER A 17 20.44 26.74 -6.97
N LEU A 18 20.72 28.03 -7.16
CA LEU A 18 21.93 28.70 -6.67
C LEU A 18 21.67 29.65 -5.48
N CYS A 19 20.41 29.92 -5.15
CA CYS A 19 20.00 30.76 -4.01
C CYS A 19 19.16 30.02 -2.97
N ILE A 20 19.24 28.68 -2.92
CA ILE A 20 19.00 28.00 -1.65
C ILE A 20 20.31 28.20 -0.89
N PRO A 21 20.41 29.14 0.09
CA PRO A 21 21.52 29.06 1.03
C PRO A 21 21.55 27.63 1.54
N SER A 22 22.71 27.02 1.68
CA SER A 22 22.85 25.75 2.38
C SER A 22 22.15 25.90 3.72
N ILE A 23 20.87 25.52 3.77
CA ILE A 23 20.16 25.34 5.01
C ILE A 23 20.84 24.09 5.49
N ALA A 24 21.86 24.29 6.34
CA ALA A 24 22.22 23.28 7.30
C ALA A 24 20.89 22.84 7.89
N ILE A 25 20.42 21.66 7.47
CA ILE A 25 19.32 20.99 8.14
C ILE A 25 19.83 20.94 9.57
N PRO A 26 19.23 21.70 10.52
CA PRO A 26 19.66 21.58 11.89
C PRO A 26 19.60 20.10 12.20
N SER A 27 20.65 19.54 12.78
CA SER A 27 20.53 18.27 13.47
C SER A 27 19.37 18.46 14.46
N TYR A 28 18.17 18.03 14.05
CA TYR A 28 16.97 18.02 14.87
C TYR A 28 17.12 16.85 15.86
N GLN A 29 18.22 16.88 16.62
CA GLN A 29 18.39 16.14 17.85
C GLN A 29 17.90 17.04 18.97
N ASN A 30 17.05 16.47 19.83
CA ASN A 30 16.56 17.02 21.09
C ASN A 30 15.45 18.08 20.95
N GLN A 31 14.31 17.68 20.39
CA GLN A 31 13.06 18.02 21.09
C GLN A 31 12.71 16.82 21.96
N THR A 32 12.68 17.07 23.26
CA THR A 32 12.22 16.15 24.31
C THR A 32 10.98 15.40 23.83
N MET A 33 11.06 14.08 23.81
CA MET A 33 9.91 13.20 23.69
C MET A 33 8.90 13.60 24.77
N GLU A 34 7.83 14.27 24.39
CA GLU A 34 6.59 14.08 25.12
C GLU A 34 6.20 12.62 24.90
N SER A 35 6.31 11.84 25.98
CA SER A 35 5.84 10.46 26.03
C SER A 35 4.36 10.43 25.71
N TYR A 36 4.01 10.05 24.48
CA TYR A 36 2.65 9.69 24.16
C TYR A 36 2.36 8.36 24.88
N PRO A 37 1.24 8.26 25.60
CA PRO A 37 0.89 7.02 26.28
C PRO A 37 0.75 5.91 25.25
N GLU A 38 1.49 4.83 25.48
CA GLU A 38 1.45 3.57 24.78
C GLU A 38 0.05 2.97 24.95
N ILE A 39 -0.83 3.19 23.98
CA ILE A 39 -2.10 2.48 23.85
C ILE A 39 -2.00 1.68 22.55
N GLN A 40 -1.30 0.56 22.61
CA GLN A 40 -1.36 -0.50 21.60
C GLN A 40 -2.24 -1.61 22.20
N PRO A 41 -3.53 -1.69 21.87
CA PRO A 41 -4.34 -2.80 22.29
C PRO A 41 -3.86 -4.05 21.55
N LYS A 42 -3.39 -5.04 22.31
CA LYS A 42 -3.16 -6.40 21.82
C LYS A 42 -4.52 -6.97 21.42
N ILE A 43 -4.79 -7.07 20.12
CA ILE A 43 -6.11 -7.48 19.60
C ILE A 43 -6.20 -9.01 19.74
N GLU A 44 -6.83 -9.48 20.82
CA GLU A 44 -7.37 -10.84 20.88
C GLU A 44 -8.68 -10.91 20.08
N SER A 45 -8.83 -12.01 19.35
CA SER A 45 -9.91 -12.30 18.42
C SER A 45 -11.30 -12.18 19.07
N ASN A 46 -12.00 -11.08 18.78
CA ASN A 46 -13.46 -10.96 18.61
C ASN A 46 -13.77 -9.47 18.36
N GLY A 47 -13.71 -9.06 17.09
CA GLY A 47 -13.77 -7.67 16.60
C GLY A 47 -15.09 -6.91 16.80
N LEU A 48 -15.73 -7.03 17.96
CA LEU A 48 -16.91 -6.25 18.34
C LEU A 48 -16.76 -5.52 19.69
N GLU A 49 -15.76 -5.84 20.52
CA GLU A 49 -15.75 -5.32 21.91
C GLU A 49 -15.32 -3.86 22.07
N ASN A 50 -14.71 -3.24 21.05
CA ASN A 50 -14.24 -1.85 21.17
C ASN A 50 -14.58 -1.00 19.94
N GLY A 51 -15.67 -1.29 19.21
CA GLY A 51 -16.12 -0.47 18.08
C GLY A 51 -15.28 -0.55 16.79
N TRP A 52 -14.16 -1.28 16.79
CA TRP A 52 -13.37 -1.56 15.60
C TRP A 52 -14.12 -2.48 14.63
N TYR A 53 -13.94 -2.24 13.33
CA TYR A 53 -14.23 -3.18 12.28
C TYR A 53 -12.93 -3.47 11.53
N PHE A 54 -12.45 -4.72 11.58
CA PHE A 54 -11.35 -5.21 10.76
C PHE A 54 -11.90 -6.07 9.63
N LEU A 55 -11.20 -6.09 8.49
CA LEU A 55 -11.48 -7.07 7.45
C LEU A 55 -11.36 -8.49 8.04
N PRO A 56 -12.32 -9.40 7.75
CA PRO A 56 -12.35 -10.72 8.34
C PRO A 56 -11.11 -11.54 8.00
N SER A 57 -10.74 -12.44 8.92
CA SER A 57 -9.72 -13.45 8.71
C SER A 57 -10.26 -14.67 7.97
N TYR A 58 -9.36 -15.34 7.27
CA TYR A 58 -9.59 -16.64 6.63
C TYR A 58 -8.50 -17.60 7.13
N GLN A 59 -8.91 -18.66 7.81
CA GLN A 59 -8.02 -19.50 8.64
C GLN A 59 -6.86 -20.11 7.85
N ASN A 60 -7.08 -20.43 6.59
CA ASN A 60 -6.14 -21.07 5.69
C ASN A 60 -4.99 -20.13 5.27
N TYR A 61 -5.29 -18.94 4.77
CA TYR A 61 -4.30 -18.15 4.03
C TYR A 61 -4.28 -16.67 4.41
N ALA A 62 -5.23 -16.22 5.23
CA ALA A 62 -5.25 -14.86 5.77
C ALA A 62 -5.71 -14.87 7.25
N PRO A 63 -5.01 -15.63 8.13
CA PRO A 63 -5.53 -15.97 9.47
C PRO A 63 -5.65 -14.76 10.40
N SER A 64 -4.96 -13.66 10.09
CA SER A 64 -5.00 -12.39 10.82
C SER A 64 -5.84 -11.30 10.12
N GLY A 65 -6.61 -11.65 9.08
CA GLY A 65 -7.30 -10.69 8.24
C GLY A 65 -6.46 -10.28 7.04
N LEU A 66 -6.56 -9.02 6.62
CA LEU A 66 -5.75 -8.50 5.51
C LEU A 66 -4.25 -8.76 5.77
N PRO A 67 -3.47 -9.34 4.83
CA PRO A 67 -2.03 -9.49 4.98
C PRO A 67 -1.31 -8.14 5.14
N ASP A 68 -0.06 -8.21 5.60
CA ASP A 68 0.78 -7.04 5.81
C ASP A 68 2.11 -7.08 5.06
N PHE A 69 2.08 -7.45 3.78
CA PHE A 69 3.28 -7.47 2.92
C PHE A 69 3.98 -6.11 2.93
N ASP A 70 5.31 -6.11 2.85
CA ASP A 70 6.15 -4.92 3.03
C ASP A 70 6.96 -4.61 1.77
N GLN A 71 6.91 -3.37 1.29
CA GLN A 71 7.72 -2.92 0.15
C GLN A 71 9.25 -2.93 0.37
N ARG A 72 9.73 -3.21 1.59
CA ARG A 72 11.14 -3.22 1.99
C ARG A 72 11.78 -4.61 1.87
N GLN A 73 11.00 -5.62 1.48
CA GLN A 73 11.44 -7.02 1.35
C GLN A 73 12.66 -7.21 0.45
N ASN A 74 12.70 -6.53 -0.71
CA ASN A 74 13.75 -6.72 -1.71
C ASN A 74 14.50 -5.42 -2.00
N SER A 75 15.82 -5.42 -1.83
CA SER A 75 16.65 -4.22 -2.02
C SER A 75 16.64 -3.64 -3.45
N THR A 76 16.16 -4.39 -4.44
CA THR A 76 15.99 -3.94 -5.83
C THR A 76 14.73 -3.11 -6.06
N TRP A 77 13.78 -3.13 -5.11
CA TRP A 77 12.52 -2.39 -5.15
C TRP A 77 12.66 -0.90 -4.82
N LYS A 78 13.88 -0.46 -4.52
CA LYS A 78 14.23 0.94 -4.31
C LYS A 78 14.92 1.52 -5.53
N ARG A 79 14.70 2.82 -5.72
CA ARG A 79 15.52 3.66 -6.59
C ARG A 79 16.27 4.68 -5.75
N GLY A 80 17.57 4.45 -5.56
CA GLY A 80 18.35 5.22 -4.61
C GLY A 80 17.86 4.98 -3.19
N PHE A 81 17.28 6.00 -2.56
CA PHE A 81 16.74 5.94 -1.19
C PHE A 81 15.20 5.88 -1.14
N ILE A 82 14.54 5.70 -2.29
CA ILE A 82 13.08 5.77 -2.40
C ILE A 82 12.54 4.39 -2.82
N TRP A 83 11.68 3.82 -1.99
CA TRP A 83 10.91 2.62 -2.30
C TRP A 83 9.83 2.91 -3.33
N SER A 84 9.64 2.01 -4.29
CA SER A 84 8.74 2.22 -5.45
C SER A 84 7.57 1.25 -5.50
N PHE A 85 7.45 0.34 -4.52
CA PHE A 85 6.60 -0.84 -4.59
C PHE A 85 5.34 -0.78 -3.70
N CYS A 86 5.13 0.30 -2.94
CA CYS A 86 3.93 0.48 -2.12
C CYS A 86 2.59 0.25 -2.85
N GLY A 87 2.50 0.64 -4.13
CA GLY A 87 1.31 0.39 -4.94
C GLY A 87 1.06 -1.11 -5.17
N PRO A 88 2.00 -1.82 -5.82
CA PRO A 88 1.94 -3.27 -5.99
C PRO A 88 1.72 -4.05 -4.69
N VAL A 89 2.41 -3.69 -3.61
CA VAL A 89 2.27 -4.31 -2.29
C VAL A 89 0.86 -4.14 -1.73
N ALA A 90 0.30 -2.92 -1.80
CA ALA A 90 -1.07 -2.69 -1.38
C ALA A 90 -2.10 -3.49 -2.21
N LEU A 91 -1.83 -3.74 -3.50
CA LEU A 91 -2.66 -4.65 -4.30
C LEU A 91 -2.48 -6.11 -3.89
N ALA A 92 -1.24 -6.55 -3.65
CA ALA A 92 -0.96 -7.91 -3.21
C ALA A 92 -1.69 -8.24 -1.91
N ASN A 93 -1.68 -7.34 -0.92
CA ASN A 93 -2.44 -7.52 0.33
C ASN A 93 -3.95 -7.72 0.05
N ILE A 94 -4.55 -6.88 -0.79
CA ILE A 94 -5.99 -6.97 -1.12
C ILE A 94 -6.31 -8.24 -1.93
N PHE A 95 -5.49 -8.57 -2.93
CA PHE A 95 -5.74 -9.72 -3.81
C PHE A 95 -5.55 -11.04 -3.09
N TRP A 96 -4.48 -11.17 -2.31
CA TRP A 96 -4.30 -12.32 -1.42
C TRP A 96 -5.50 -12.51 -0.48
N TRP A 97 -5.94 -11.43 0.17
CA TRP A 97 -7.10 -11.50 1.07
C TRP A 97 -8.42 -11.89 0.36
N PHE A 98 -8.65 -11.40 -0.87
CA PHE A 98 -9.81 -11.82 -1.65
C PHE A 98 -9.70 -13.27 -2.13
N ASP A 99 -8.50 -13.72 -2.48
CA ASP A 99 -8.24 -15.08 -2.94
C ASP A 99 -8.50 -16.08 -1.80
N SER A 100 -7.88 -15.83 -0.64
CA SER A 100 -8.07 -16.62 0.59
C SER A 100 -9.54 -16.75 1.04
N LYS A 101 -10.40 -15.79 0.70
CA LYS A 101 -11.84 -15.84 1.01
C LYS A 101 -12.58 -16.96 0.29
N TYR A 102 -12.15 -17.27 -0.94
CA TYR A 102 -12.81 -18.21 -1.83
C TYR A 102 -12.15 -19.59 -1.85
N GLU A 103 -11.02 -19.72 -1.17
CA GLU A 103 -10.35 -20.99 -0.89
C GLU A 103 -11.10 -21.85 0.13
N ASP A 104 -10.64 -23.09 0.34
CA ASP A 104 -11.22 -24.02 1.30
C ASP A 104 -11.23 -23.46 2.74
N GLU A 105 -12.42 -23.30 3.32
CA GLU A 105 -12.63 -22.84 4.70
C GLU A 105 -12.00 -23.75 5.77
N HIS A 106 -11.67 -25.00 5.42
CA HIS A 106 -11.00 -25.96 6.27
C HIS A 106 -9.54 -26.22 5.88
N GLY A 107 -9.03 -25.47 4.91
CA GLY A 107 -7.65 -25.53 4.48
C GLY A 107 -6.67 -24.99 5.52
N PHE A 108 -5.39 -25.15 5.23
CA PHE A 108 -4.29 -24.60 6.03
C PHE A 108 -3.15 -24.14 5.14
N PRO A 109 -2.29 -23.21 5.60
CA PRO A 109 -1.17 -22.75 4.80
C PRO A 109 -0.32 -23.95 4.36
N GLY A 110 -0.18 -24.16 3.06
CA GLY A 110 0.65 -25.23 2.51
C GLY A 110 -0.06 -26.56 2.23
N ASP A 111 -1.40 -26.58 2.19
CA ASP A 111 -2.16 -27.78 1.82
C ASP A 111 -2.22 -28.04 0.30
N GLY A 112 -1.76 -27.09 -0.52
CA GLY A 112 -1.69 -27.19 -1.97
C GLY A 112 -3.05 -27.08 -2.68
N LYS A 113 -4.06 -26.50 -2.05
CA LYS A 113 -5.34 -26.18 -2.69
C LYS A 113 -5.31 -24.77 -3.29
N ASP A 114 -5.62 -24.73 -4.59
CA ASP A 114 -5.54 -23.53 -5.43
C ASP A 114 -6.87 -23.41 -6.20
N ASP A 115 -7.97 -23.04 -5.53
CA ASP A 115 -9.31 -23.06 -6.12
C ASP A 115 -9.74 -21.70 -6.73
N TYR A 116 -9.10 -20.59 -6.32
CA TYR A 116 -9.40 -19.24 -6.80
C TYR A 116 -8.23 -18.62 -7.60
N PRO A 117 -8.47 -17.99 -8.77
CA PRO A 117 -7.38 -17.64 -9.68
C PRO A 117 -6.81 -16.21 -9.49
N LEU A 118 -7.06 -15.54 -8.37
CA LEU A 118 -6.64 -14.14 -8.16
C LEU A 118 -5.19 -14.06 -7.66
N VAL A 119 -4.72 -15.05 -6.90
CA VAL A 119 -3.30 -15.37 -6.73
C VAL A 119 -2.99 -16.58 -7.63
N SER A 120 -1.71 -16.79 -7.92
CA SER A 120 -1.30 -17.94 -8.71
C SER A 120 0.04 -18.41 -8.20
N ASN A 121 0.37 -19.65 -8.49
CA ASN A 121 1.70 -20.15 -8.21
C ASN A 121 2.73 -19.57 -9.18
N TYR A 122 3.78 -18.96 -8.62
CA TYR A 122 4.92 -18.39 -9.35
C TYR A 122 6.23 -19.12 -9.06
N ASN A 123 6.27 -19.92 -7.99
CA ASN A 123 7.52 -20.46 -7.46
C ASN A 123 7.98 -21.70 -8.24
N THR A 124 9.20 -21.64 -8.76
CA THR A 124 9.88 -22.78 -9.40
C THR A 124 11.31 -22.99 -8.88
N TYR A 125 11.78 -22.19 -7.90
CA TYR A 125 13.21 -22.05 -7.64
C TYR A 125 13.68 -22.34 -6.21
N SER A 126 12.86 -22.13 -5.18
CA SER A 126 13.23 -22.35 -3.78
C SER A 126 12.41 -23.43 -3.10
N ASP A 127 12.88 -23.87 -1.93
CA ASP A 127 12.11 -24.76 -1.07
C ASP A 127 10.81 -24.04 -0.67
N PRO A 128 9.64 -24.56 -1.09
CA PRO A 128 8.36 -23.91 -0.85
C PRO A 128 8.10 -23.81 0.66
N LEU A 129 7.64 -22.64 1.11
CA LEU A 129 7.26 -22.41 2.50
C LEU A 129 5.96 -21.60 2.54
N PRO A 130 4.86 -22.11 3.11
CA PRO A 130 4.59 -23.49 3.52
C PRO A 130 4.14 -24.35 2.33
N GLY A 131 4.17 -25.67 2.50
CA GLY A 131 3.53 -26.58 1.56
C GLY A 131 4.33 -26.91 0.30
N PRO A 132 3.67 -27.49 -0.71
CA PRO A 132 4.31 -27.88 -1.96
C PRO A 132 4.56 -26.67 -2.88
N ALA A 133 5.45 -26.84 -3.86
CA ALA A 133 5.80 -25.78 -4.82
C ALA A 133 4.68 -25.46 -5.82
N TYR A 134 3.55 -26.16 -5.76
CA TYR A 134 2.37 -25.83 -6.56
C TYR A 134 1.37 -24.94 -5.81
N ASP A 135 1.47 -24.84 -4.48
CA ASP A 135 0.57 -24.04 -3.64
C ASP A 135 0.69 -22.55 -4.02
N ASP A 136 -0.40 -21.93 -4.44
CA ASP A 136 -0.44 -20.53 -4.86
C ASP A 136 -0.32 -19.52 -3.69
N HIS A 137 -0.63 -19.97 -2.47
CA HIS A 137 -0.44 -19.24 -1.24
C HIS A 137 0.85 -19.61 -0.49
N ASN A 138 1.83 -20.17 -1.21
CA ASN A 138 3.20 -20.25 -0.73
C ASN A 138 3.76 -18.84 -0.45
N PHE A 139 4.46 -18.65 0.67
CA PHE A 139 5.02 -17.34 1.05
C PHE A 139 6.10 -16.87 0.07
N ASN A 140 6.73 -17.79 -0.66
CA ASN A 140 7.66 -17.41 -1.72
C ASN A 140 6.94 -16.83 -2.94
N ASN A 141 5.64 -17.12 -3.16
CA ASN A 141 4.84 -16.47 -4.20
C ASN A 141 4.56 -14.99 -3.90
N VAL A 142 4.77 -14.52 -2.67
CA VAL A 142 4.72 -13.09 -2.36
C VAL A 142 5.94 -12.39 -2.97
N ASN A 143 7.13 -12.87 -2.59
CA ASN A 143 8.44 -12.47 -3.11
C ASN A 143 9.52 -13.44 -2.63
N ASP A 144 10.35 -13.94 -3.55
CA ASP A 144 11.50 -14.79 -3.25
C ASP A 144 12.82 -14.07 -3.57
N LEU A 145 13.67 -13.83 -2.56
CA LEU A 145 14.94 -13.13 -2.76
C LEU A 145 15.96 -13.90 -3.63
N SER A 146 15.73 -15.18 -3.88
CA SER A 146 16.56 -16.00 -4.77
C SER A 146 16.21 -15.82 -6.24
N THR A 147 15.03 -15.29 -6.56
CA THR A 147 14.59 -15.07 -7.93
C THR A 147 14.99 -13.68 -8.42
N ALA A 148 15.44 -13.63 -9.67
CA ALA A 148 15.81 -12.38 -10.29
C ALA A 148 14.57 -11.75 -10.93
N TRP A 149 14.18 -10.60 -10.42
CA TRP A 149 13.17 -9.79 -11.08
C TRP A 149 13.73 -8.97 -12.24
N SER A 150 12.94 -8.89 -13.30
CA SER A 150 13.16 -8.03 -14.44
C SER A 150 11.85 -7.37 -14.84
N HIS A 151 11.91 -6.29 -15.61
CA HIS A 151 10.73 -5.55 -16.05
C HIS A 151 9.95 -6.29 -17.15
N LYS A 152 10.28 -7.56 -17.40
CA LYS A 152 9.65 -8.37 -18.43
C LYS A 152 8.39 -9.01 -17.83
N PRO A 153 7.28 -9.07 -18.59
CA PRO A 153 6.10 -9.81 -18.17
C PRO A 153 6.45 -11.25 -17.77
N GLY A 154 5.86 -11.73 -16.67
CA GLY A 154 6.10 -13.08 -16.14
C GLY A 154 7.43 -13.26 -15.39
N SER A 155 8.12 -12.17 -15.04
CA SER A 155 9.30 -12.19 -14.18
C SER A 155 8.90 -11.90 -12.74
N GLY A 156 9.46 -12.67 -11.80
CA GLY A 156 9.19 -12.50 -10.37
C GLY A 156 7.86 -13.11 -9.93
N GLU A 157 7.53 -12.89 -8.67
CA GLU A 157 6.31 -13.42 -8.05
C GLU A 157 5.21 -12.35 -7.91
N LEU A 158 4.25 -12.51 -7.00
CA LEU A 158 3.01 -11.72 -6.96
C LEU A 158 3.26 -10.21 -6.98
N ILE A 159 4.06 -9.69 -6.05
CA ILE A 159 4.31 -8.25 -5.92
C ILE A 159 5.00 -7.68 -7.17
N GLU A 160 5.91 -8.45 -7.75
CA GLU A 160 6.76 -8.07 -8.88
C GLU A 160 6.03 -8.13 -10.22
N GLN A 161 5.13 -9.10 -10.36
CA GLN A 161 4.20 -9.14 -11.48
C GLN A 161 3.20 -8.00 -11.38
N LEU A 162 2.61 -7.74 -10.21
CA LEU A 162 1.75 -6.57 -10.00
C LEU A 162 2.47 -5.25 -10.31
N ALA A 163 3.76 -5.14 -9.99
CA ALA A 163 4.60 -4.00 -10.36
C ALA A 163 4.68 -3.78 -11.89
N THR A 164 4.67 -4.86 -12.67
CA THR A 164 4.58 -4.80 -14.13
C THR A 164 3.19 -4.34 -14.59
N TYR A 165 2.12 -4.83 -13.97
CA TYR A 165 0.73 -4.45 -14.32
C TYR A 165 0.42 -2.98 -14.06
N VAL A 166 0.98 -2.41 -13.00
CA VAL A 166 0.71 -1.02 -12.58
C VAL A 166 1.76 -0.03 -13.07
N ASP A 167 2.72 -0.50 -13.87
CA ASP A 167 3.80 0.28 -14.49
C ASP A 167 4.48 1.26 -13.50
N ILE A 168 5.26 0.69 -12.57
CA ILE A 168 5.97 1.46 -11.54
C ILE A 168 7.14 2.30 -12.07
N TYR A 169 7.41 2.30 -13.38
CA TYR A 169 8.56 2.99 -13.97
C TYR A 169 8.23 4.34 -14.59
N TRP A 170 7.03 4.84 -14.36
CA TRP A 170 6.52 6.00 -15.07
C TRP A 170 7.25 7.30 -14.72
N HIS A 171 7.66 7.98 -15.80
CA HIS A 171 8.11 9.37 -15.97
C HIS A 171 9.58 9.70 -15.66
N LYS A 172 10.39 9.64 -16.73
CA LYS A 172 11.44 10.64 -16.96
C LYS A 172 10.77 11.97 -17.33
N ILE A 173 10.51 12.82 -16.34
CA ILE A 173 10.40 14.25 -16.60
C ILE A 173 11.83 14.72 -16.98
N PRO A 174 12.03 15.70 -17.88
CA PRO A 174 13.36 16.24 -18.10
C PRO A 174 14.03 16.56 -16.76
N PHE A 175 15.18 15.92 -16.49
CA PHE A 175 15.98 16.05 -15.26
C PHE A 175 15.40 15.48 -13.95
N LEU A 176 14.22 14.86 -13.94
CA LEU A 176 13.65 14.21 -12.76
C LEU A 176 13.08 12.84 -13.15
N THR A 177 13.54 11.77 -12.52
CA THR A 177 12.85 10.49 -12.62
C THR A 177 12.09 10.22 -11.35
N ILE A 178 10.80 9.98 -11.49
CA ILE A 178 9.92 9.55 -10.40
C ILE A 178 9.78 8.04 -10.55
N SER A 179 9.62 7.31 -9.44
CA SER A 179 9.41 5.86 -9.46
C SER A 179 8.26 5.53 -8.52
N GLY A 180 7.59 4.43 -8.82
CA GLY A 180 6.26 4.12 -8.31
C GLY A 180 5.17 4.36 -9.35
N THR A 181 3.93 4.17 -8.94
CA THR A 181 2.73 4.26 -9.79
C THR A 181 1.83 5.41 -9.37
N ASP A 182 0.88 5.79 -10.22
CA ASP A 182 -0.20 6.71 -9.86
C ASP A 182 -1.54 5.97 -9.72
N ARG A 183 -2.54 6.61 -9.11
CA ARG A 183 -3.82 5.97 -8.80
C ARG A 183 -4.56 5.40 -10.01
N TYR A 184 -4.39 5.99 -11.20
CA TYR A 184 -5.06 5.50 -12.41
C TYR A 184 -4.34 4.28 -12.96
N GLN A 185 -3.01 4.29 -12.95
CA GLN A 185 -2.21 3.13 -13.34
C GLN A 185 -2.39 1.97 -12.35
N LEU A 186 -2.44 2.25 -11.04
CA LEU A 186 -2.77 1.26 -10.03
C LEU A 186 -4.14 0.62 -10.30
N ALA A 187 -5.18 1.44 -10.51
CA ALA A 187 -6.53 0.95 -10.79
C ALA A 187 -6.61 0.20 -12.14
N ASN A 188 -5.91 0.65 -13.17
CA ASN A 188 -5.89 -0.02 -14.47
C ASN A 188 -5.13 -1.35 -14.42
N GLY A 189 -3.99 -1.40 -13.74
CA GLY A 189 -3.24 -2.62 -13.50
C GLY A 189 -4.06 -3.63 -12.71
N ALA A 190 -4.76 -3.19 -11.66
CA ALA A 190 -5.69 -4.03 -10.91
C ALA A 190 -6.82 -4.60 -11.77
N ARG A 191 -7.42 -3.77 -12.66
CA ARG A 191 -8.46 -4.25 -13.61
C ARG A 191 -7.91 -5.29 -14.57
N LYS A 192 -6.70 -5.04 -15.08
CA LYS A 192 -6.03 -5.96 -16.01
C LYS A 192 -5.67 -7.28 -15.32
N TRP A 193 -5.20 -7.23 -14.07
CA TRP A 193 -4.90 -8.42 -13.26
C TRP A 193 -6.14 -9.30 -13.08
N ILE A 194 -7.21 -8.72 -12.53
CA ILE A 194 -8.51 -9.39 -12.35
C ILE A 194 -9.04 -9.96 -13.68
N LYS A 195 -8.87 -9.23 -14.77
CA LYS A 195 -9.29 -9.71 -16.09
C LYS A 195 -8.49 -10.93 -16.55
N ASP A 196 -7.17 -10.90 -16.39
CA ASP A 196 -6.31 -11.99 -16.84
C ASP A 196 -6.48 -13.24 -15.95
N ALA A 197 -6.92 -13.06 -14.70
CA ALA A 197 -7.43 -14.12 -13.82
C ALA A 197 -8.82 -14.68 -14.23
N GLY A 198 -9.47 -14.11 -15.25
CA GLY A 198 -10.82 -14.53 -15.69
C GLY A 198 -11.96 -14.00 -14.81
N LEU A 199 -11.68 -13.06 -13.90
CA LEU A 199 -12.60 -12.56 -12.87
C LEU A 199 -13.19 -11.17 -13.19
N GLU A 200 -13.12 -10.71 -14.44
CA GLU A 200 -13.60 -9.37 -14.85
C GLU A 200 -15.09 -9.12 -14.54
N ASN A 201 -15.89 -10.19 -14.52
CA ASN A 201 -17.32 -10.13 -14.17
C ASN A 201 -17.58 -10.27 -12.68
N ALA A 202 -16.62 -10.75 -11.89
CA ALA A 202 -16.74 -10.91 -10.45
C ALA A 202 -16.38 -9.65 -9.66
N TYR A 203 -15.55 -8.75 -10.21
CA TYR A 203 -15.11 -7.54 -9.49
C TYR A 203 -15.40 -6.23 -10.21
N LYS A 204 -15.48 -5.17 -9.43
CA LYS A 204 -15.56 -3.77 -9.83
C LYS A 204 -14.44 -2.97 -9.15
N ILE A 205 -13.78 -2.09 -9.90
CA ILE A 205 -12.74 -1.20 -9.39
C ILE A 205 -13.12 0.26 -9.59
N GLU A 206 -13.20 0.99 -8.48
CA GLU A 206 -13.53 2.42 -8.45
C GLU A 206 -12.32 3.25 -8.01
N THR A 207 -12.14 4.42 -8.61
CA THR A 207 -11.10 5.39 -8.21
C THR A 207 -11.78 6.65 -7.71
N ILE A 208 -11.60 6.94 -6.42
CA ILE A 208 -12.31 8.03 -5.74
C ILE A 208 -11.31 9.12 -5.39
N ALA A 209 -11.50 10.33 -5.92
CA ALA A 209 -10.71 11.49 -5.53
C ALA A 209 -11.24 12.07 -4.20
N GLN A 210 -10.33 12.40 -3.29
CA GLN A 210 -10.65 13.06 -2.01
C GLN A 210 -11.81 12.38 -1.27
N PRO A 211 -11.68 11.07 -0.95
CA PRO A 211 -12.72 10.34 -0.24
C PRO A 211 -12.96 10.98 1.14
N SER A 212 -14.19 10.96 1.65
CA SER A 212 -14.43 11.20 3.07
C SER A 212 -14.00 9.98 3.87
N PHE A 213 -13.63 10.17 5.15
CA PHE A 213 -13.34 9.03 6.04
C PHE A 213 -14.57 8.12 6.20
N SER A 214 -15.78 8.71 6.31
CA SER A 214 -17.03 7.96 6.40
C SER A 214 -17.27 7.02 5.21
N LEU A 215 -16.90 7.46 4.00
CA LEU A 215 -16.97 6.60 2.82
C LEU A 215 -15.98 5.46 2.94
N ILE A 216 -14.75 5.71 3.37
CA ILE A 216 -13.75 4.64 3.57
C ILE A 216 -14.22 3.63 4.61
N ALA A 217 -14.76 4.10 5.74
CA ALA A 217 -15.30 3.24 6.77
C ALA A 217 -16.44 2.35 6.25
N ASP A 218 -17.41 2.92 5.53
CA ASP A 218 -18.51 2.18 4.90
C ASP A 218 -18.00 1.09 3.95
N ARG A 219 -16.95 1.36 3.17
CA ARG A 219 -16.37 0.41 2.21
C ARG A 219 -15.68 -0.75 2.92
N VAL A 220 -14.89 -0.47 3.95
CA VAL A 220 -14.24 -1.51 4.77
C VAL A 220 -15.29 -2.36 5.50
N GLN A 221 -16.32 -1.73 6.08
CA GLN A 221 -17.43 -2.41 6.75
C GLN A 221 -18.28 -3.31 5.82
N LYS A 222 -18.19 -3.09 4.51
CA LYS A 222 -18.81 -3.94 3.47
C LYS A 222 -17.85 -4.99 2.92
N ASN A 223 -16.73 -5.25 3.60
CA ASN A 223 -15.70 -6.21 3.17
C ASN A 223 -15.17 -5.90 1.76
N GLN A 224 -15.02 -4.61 1.43
CA GLN A 224 -14.43 -4.18 0.16
C GLN A 224 -12.96 -3.88 0.37
N GLY A 225 -12.13 -4.23 -0.60
CA GLY A 225 -10.72 -3.88 -0.59
C GLY A 225 -10.53 -2.38 -0.79
N VAL A 226 -9.79 -1.74 0.12
CA VAL A 226 -9.54 -0.30 0.07
C VAL A 226 -8.04 -0.03 0.09
N ILE A 227 -7.56 0.67 -0.95
CA ILE A 227 -6.19 1.19 -1.02
C ILE A 227 -6.26 2.71 -1.01
N LEU A 228 -5.53 3.35 -0.11
CA LEU A 228 -5.45 4.81 -0.02
C LEU A 228 -4.16 5.34 -0.65
N GLN A 229 -4.28 6.45 -1.37
CA GLN A 229 -3.13 7.25 -1.81
C GLN A 229 -2.91 8.41 -0.84
N GLY A 230 -1.85 8.31 -0.05
CA GLY A 230 -1.36 9.38 0.80
C GLY A 230 -0.40 10.32 0.07
N GLY A 231 -0.54 11.63 0.27
CA GLY A 231 0.47 12.63 -0.11
C GLY A 231 1.19 13.16 1.13
N TYR A 232 2.52 13.05 1.18
CA TYR A 232 3.27 13.49 2.36
C TYR A 232 3.21 15.01 2.53
N TYR A 233 2.80 15.45 3.70
CA TYR A 233 2.80 16.85 4.11
C TYR A 233 3.93 17.11 5.11
N ILE A 234 4.85 17.97 4.70
CA ILE A 234 5.96 18.44 5.53
C ILE A 234 5.75 19.94 5.74
N PRO A 235 5.50 20.39 6.98
CA PRO A 235 5.35 21.82 7.26
C PRO A 235 6.52 22.63 6.69
N ARG A 236 6.21 23.81 6.14
CA ARG A 236 7.18 24.75 5.52
C ARG A 236 7.77 24.32 4.17
N LEU A 237 7.48 23.11 3.66
CA LEU A 237 7.80 22.77 2.28
C LEU A 237 6.70 23.22 1.30
N PRO A 238 7.03 23.49 0.02
CA PRO A 238 6.03 23.86 -0.98
C PRO A 238 4.99 22.75 -1.21
N LYS A 239 3.73 23.14 -1.46
CA LYS A 239 2.59 22.22 -1.69
C LYS A 239 2.85 21.15 -2.76
N ILE A 240 3.71 21.45 -3.74
CA ILE A 240 4.09 20.51 -4.80
C ILE A 240 4.72 19.24 -4.23
N VAL A 241 5.39 19.30 -3.08
CA VAL A 241 5.98 18.12 -2.43
C VAL A 241 4.90 17.10 -2.08
N SER A 242 3.77 17.53 -1.52
CA SER A 242 2.63 16.66 -1.26
C SER A 242 1.91 16.15 -2.51
N LEU A 243 2.19 16.76 -3.67
CA LEU A 243 1.65 16.31 -4.95
C LEU A 243 2.50 15.23 -5.61
N ILE A 244 3.82 15.28 -5.42
CA ILE A 244 4.80 14.40 -6.09
C ILE A 244 5.38 13.32 -5.17
N SER A 245 5.19 13.44 -3.86
CA SER A 245 5.65 12.48 -2.86
C SER A 245 4.45 11.90 -2.12
N GLY A 246 4.39 10.58 -2.06
CA GLY A 246 3.25 9.87 -1.50
C GLY A 246 3.57 8.41 -1.23
N HIS A 247 2.57 7.71 -0.72
CA HIS A 247 2.62 6.30 -0.37
C HIS A 247 1.24 5.69 -0.59
N PHE A 248 1.20 4.45 -1.06
CA PHE A 248 -0.02 3.66 -1.10
C PHE A 248 -0.02 2.68 0.06
N PHE A 249 -1.17 2.47 0.68
CA PHE A 249 -1.34 1.51 1.76
C PHE A 249 -2.76 0.96 1.72
N ALA A 250 -2.90 -0.31 2.09
CA ALA A 250 -4.20 -0.96 2.19
C ALA A 250 -4.81 -0.72 3.57
N VAL A 251 -6.13 -0.70 3.66
CA VAL A 251 -6.86 -0.47 4.92
C VAL A 251 -7.32 -1.79 5.50
N ALA A 252 -6.76 -2.16 6.64
CA ALA A 252 -7.10 -3.39 7.36
C ALA A 252 -8.33 -3.22 8.27
N GLY A 253 -8.54 -2.02 8.81
CA GLY A 253 -9.65 -1.77 9.73
C GLY A 253 -9.96 -0.29 9.97
N VAL A 254 -11.13 -0.04 10.54
CA VAL A 254 -11.67 1.30 10.84
C VAL A 254 -12.37 1.33 12.19
N HIS A 255 -12.37 2.51 12.82
CA HIS A 255 -13.05 2.76 14.09
C HIS A 255 -13.92 4.02 14.00
N PRO A 256 -15.14 4.03 14.59
CA PRO A 256 -16.07 5.17 14.54
C PRO A 256 -15.49 6.47 15.12
N ASP A 257 -14.62 6.38 16.14
CA ASP A 257 -13.94 7.55 16.74
C ASP A 257 -12.80 8.15 15.88
N GLY A 258 -12.71 7.76 14.61
CA GLY A 258 -11.71 8.31 13.68
C GLY A 258 -10.34 7.68 13.85
N TYR A 259 -10.28 6.34 13.95
CA TYR A 259 -9.03 5.59 13.81
C TYR A 259 -9.09 4.69 12.58
N ILE A 260 -7.91 4.44 12.01
CA ILE A 260 -7.70 3.57 10.86
C ILE A 260 -6.52 2.66 11.12
N ALA A 261 -6.66 1.38 10.78
CA ALA A 261 -5.58 0.41 10.76
C ALA A 261 -5.15 0.17 9.31
N ILE A 262 -3.86 0.24 9.04
CA ILE A 262 -3.32 0.14 7.67
C ILE A 262 -2.24 -0.92 7.57
N SER A 263 -2.09 -1.46 6.36
CA SER A 263 -1.02 -2.37 5.99
C SER A 263 0.02 -1.70 5.06
N ASP A 264 1.26 -2.20 5.06
CA ASP A 264 2.47 -1.65 4.45
C ASP A 264 2.80 -0.27 5.02
N SER A 265 2.80 -0.19 6.34
CA SER A 265 3.35 0.97 7.01
C SER A 265 4.87 0.91 6.86
N LEU A 266 5.49 1.85 6.13
CA LEU A 266 6.96 1.98 6.02
C LEU A 266 7.81 1.76 7.31
N TYR A 267 7.24 1.78 8.52
CA TYR A 267 7.96 1.52 9.77
C TYR A 267 7.44 0.35 10.60
N ASP A 268 6.28 -0.26 10.28
CA ASP A 268 5.64 -1.34 11.05
C ASP A 268 5.75 -1.14 12.57
N ILE A 269 5.16 -0.06 13.07
CA ILE A 269 5.32 0.40 14.46
C ILE A 269 4.83 -0.66 15.44
N ALA A 270 3.76 -1.40 15.13
CA ALA A 270 3.22 -2.42 16.00
C ALA A 270 4.01 -3.74 15.95
N ASN A 271 4.72 -4.03 14.86
CA ASN A 271 5.55 -5.23 14.69
C ASN A 271 6.89 -4.91 14.00
N GLU A 272 7.74 -4.10 14.64
CA GLU A 272 9.00 -3.66 14.04
C GLU A 272 9.93 -4.87 13.83
N THR A 273 10.39 -5.05 12.59
CA THR A 273 11.32 -6.12 12.22
C THR A 273 12.45 -5.59 11.34
N ASP A 274 13.65 -6.15 11.50
CA ASP A 274 14.77 -5.95 10.59
C ASP A 274 14.75 -6.96 9.43
N ASN A 275 13.89 -7.97 9.51
CA ASN A 275 13.66 -8.95 8.45
C ASN A 275 12.26 -8.77 7.85
N TYR A 276 12.17 -7.96 6.80
CA TYR A 276 10.90 -7.64 6.14
C TYR A 276 10.29 -8.83 5.38
N THR A 277 11.05 -9.88 5.07
CA THR A 277 10.49 -11.09 4.44
C THR A 277 9.64 -11.92 5.40
N LEU A 278 9.69 -11.66 6.71
CA LEU A 278 8.75 -12.26 7.66
C LEU A 278 7.30 -11.91 7.32
N HIS A 279 7.08 -10.74 6.72
CA HIS A 279 5.75 -10.31 6.31
C HIS A 279 5.22 -11.06 5.09
N ASN A 280 6.03 -11.88 4.39
CA ASN A 280 5.51 -12.79 3.36
C ASN A 280 4.54 -13.82 3.95
N ASP A 281 4.67 -14.13 5.23
CA ASP A 281 3.71 -14.95 5.95
C ASP A 281 2.56 -14.07 6.45
N PRO A 282 1.33 -14.27 5.95
CA PRO A 282 0.16 -13.45 6.26
C PRO A 282 -0.31 -13.58 7.73
N GLN A 283 0.29 -14.47 8.52
CA GLN A 283 0.10 -14.50 9.96
C GLN A 283 0.78 -13.33 10.68
N TYR A 284 1.91 -12.83 10.17
CA TYR A 284 2.65 -11.73 10.78
C TYR A 284 2.17 -10.38 10.24
N VAL A 285 1.27 -9.74 10.99
CA VAL A 285 0.72 -8.43 10.66
C VAL A 285 1.10 -7.38 11.70
N SER A 286 1.34 -6.13 11.26
CA SER A 286 1.49 -4.96 12.12
C SER A 286 0.17 -4.19 12.22
N HIS A 287 -0.54 -4.02 11.09
CA HIS A 287 -1.79 -3.24 11.00
C HIS A 287 -1.74 -1.92 11.78
N ASP A 288 -0.73 -1.09 11.51
CA ASP A 288 -0.47 0.12 12.28
C ASP A 288 -1.71 1.02 12.39
N ILE A 289 -2.03 1.40 13.63
CA ILE A 289 -3.23 2.18 13.96
C ILE A 289 -2.90 3.66 14.03
N PHE A 290 -3.70 4.46 13.31
CA PHE A 290 -3.57 5.90 13.26
C PHE A 290 -4.86 6.63 13.58
N LYS A 291 -4.75 7.71 14.37
CA LYS A 291 -5.83 8.67 14.54
C LYS A 291 -5.91 9.59 13.31
N ILE A 292 -7.12 9.82 12.81
CA ILE A 292 -7.39 10.72 11.69
C ILE A 292 -7.82 12.10 12.17
N SER A 293 -7.78 13.07 11.27
CA SER A 293 -8.37 14.40 11.46
C SER A 293 -9.10 14.83 10.19
N ASP A 294 -10.25 15.47 10.36
CA ASP A 294 -11.10 16.04 9.30
C ASP A 294 -10.77 17.51 8.98
N ASP A 295 -9.76 18.08 9.63
CA ASP A 295 -9.24 19.44 9.39
C ASP A 295 -7.81 19.38 8.79
N PRO A 296 -7.67 18.99 7.51
CA PRO A 296 -6.38 18.91 6.87
C PRO A 296 -5.82 20.31 6.57
N PRO A 297 -4.48 20.50 6.61
CA PRO A 297 -3.86 21.79 6.31
C PRO A 297 -4.09 22.27 4.87
N TYR A 298 -4.47 21.35 3.96
CA TYR A 298 -4.86 21.67 2.59
C TYR A 298 -6.20 21.01 2.21
N PRO A 299 -7.35 21.59 2.60
CA PRO A 299 -8.69 21.04 2.33
C PRO A 299 -9.02 20.90 0.85
N LYS A 300 -8.35 21.68 -0.02
CA LYS A 300 -8.46 21.55 -1.48
C LYS A 300 -7.81 20.29 -2.04
N LEU A 301 -6.97 19.60 -1.27
CA LEU A 301 -6.23 18.40 -1.69
C LEU A 301 -6.73 17.12 -1.03
N ALA A 302 -7.29 17.22 0.18
CA ALA A 302 -7.80 16.10 0.96
C ALA A 302 -8.96 16.57 1.84
N LYS A 303 -9.91 15.69 2.14
CA LYS A 303 -11.00 15.96 3.11
C LYS A 303 -10.61 15.59 4.54
N TRP A 304 -9.62 14.74 4.70
CA TRP A 304 -9.09 14.27 5.97
C TRP A 304 -7.64 13.86 5.79
N TRP A 305 -6.93 13.68 6.90
CA TRP A 305 -5.51 13.39 6.90
C TRP A 305 -5.11 12.61 8.15
N ILE A 306 -3.90 12.06 8.11
CA ILE A 306 -3.27 11.40 9.25
C ILE A 306 -2.18 12.36 9.76
N PRO A 307 -2.43 13.11 10.86
CA PRO A 307 -1.50 14.11 11.37
C PRO A 307 -0.20 13.52 11.94
N SER A 308 -0.24 12.25 12.34
CA SER A 308 0.86 11.50 12.95
C SER A 308 1.02 10.16 12.25
N PHE A 309 1.35 10.18 10.96
CA PHE A 309 1.47 8.96 10.17
C PHE A 309 2.71 8.18 10.58
N GLN A 310 3.91 8.74 10.48
CA GLN A 310 5.14 8.00 10.77
C GLN A 310 6.28 8.96 11.03
N ARG A 311 7.06 8.80 12.11
CA ARG A 311 8.29 9.58 12.44
C ARG A 311 8.30 10.99 11.79
N TYR A 312 7.49 11.89 12.33
CA TYR A 312 7.34 13.30 11.91
C TYR A 312 6.66 13.58 10.55
N ARG A 313 6.18 12.54 9.86
CA ARG A 313 5.42 12.65 8.61
C ARG A 313 3.92 12.74 8.90
N ARG A 314 3.27 13.51 8.05
CA ARG A 314 1.82 13.69 8.03
C ARG A 314 1.34 13.35 6.62
N VAL A 315 0.15 12.79 6.49
CA VAL A 315 -0.32 12.28 5.20
C VAL A 315 -1.70 12.80 4.87
N LEU A 316 -1.80 13.53 3.76
CA LEU A 316 -3.07 13.98 3.18
C LEU A 316 -3.67 12.85 2.35
N ILE A 317 -4.92 12.46 2.60
CA ILE A 317 -5.57 11.39 1.83
C ILE A 317 -6.17 11.97 0.55
N ARG A 318 -5.54 11.66 -0.58
CA ARG A 318 -5.83 12.31 -1.87
C ARG A 318 -6.77 11.51 -2.75
N SER A 319 -6.75 10.19 -2.62
CA SER A 319 -7.66 9.30 -3.34
C SER A 319 -7.72 7.93 -2.68
N ALA A 320 -8.73 7.15 -3.07
CA ALA A 320 -8.84 5.74 -2.79
C ALA A 320 -9.05 4.95 -4.08
N ILE A 321 -8.55 3.72 -4.10
CA ILE A 321 -8.95 2.68 -5.03
C ILE A 321 -9.80 1.71 -4.21
N ILE A 322 -11.03 1.46 -4.67
CA ILE A 322 -11.96 0.52 -4.05
C ILE A 322 -12.09 -0.68 -4.98
N ILE A 323 -11.86 -1.87 -4.46
CA ILE A 323 -12.05 -3.15 -5.15
C ILE A 323 -13.22 -3.85 -4.45
N SER A 324 -14.26 -4.16 -5.21
CA SER A 324 -15.49 -4.74 -4.67
C SER A 324 -15.91 -5.91 -5.51
N GLU A 325 -16.40 -6.96 -4.87
CA GLU A 325 -17.13 -8.01 -5.57
C GLU A 325 -18.42 -7.40 -6.15
N LYS A 326 -18.74 -7.80 -7.37
CA LYS A 326 -20.06 -7.60 -7.95
C LYS A 326 -20.89 -8.73 -7.37
N ASN A 327 -21.78 -8.42 -6.43
CA ASN A 327 -22.82 -9.37 -6.08
C ASN A 327 -23.57 -9.70 -7.37
N GLU A 328 -23.72 -10.98 -7.68
CA GLU A 328 -24.82 -11.39 -8.55
C GLU A 328 -26.08 -10.90 -7.83
N GLU A 329 -26.73 -9.87 -8.37
CA GLU A 329 -28.16 -9.72 -8.14
C GLU A 329 -28.76 -11.00 -8.68
N ILE A 330 -29.01 -11.96 -7.78
CA ILE A 330 -29.87 -13.10 -8.04
C ILE A 330 -31.25 -12.48 -8.27
N ASP A 331 -31.54 -12.15 -9.54
CA ASP A 331 -32.87 -11.81 -10.04
C ASP A 331 -33.80 -13.03 -10.01
#